data_AF-A0AAW5Z563-F1
#
_entry.id   AF-A0AAW5Z563-F1
#
_cell.length_a   1.000
_cell.length_b   1.000
_cell.length_c   1.000
_cell.angle_alpha   90.00
_cell.angle_beta   90.00
_cell.angle_gamma   90.00
#
_symmetry.space_group_name_H-M   'P 1'
#
loop_
_entity.id
_entity.type
_entity.pdbx_description
1 polymer ?
#
loop_
_entity_poly.entity_id
_entity_poly.type
_entity_poly.pdbx_seq_one_letter_code
_entity_poly.pdbx_strand_id
1 'polypeptide(L)' 'DRFGVQCIVVGIDTWYDAETGKYHVNQYTGDESRTRVTQWETLDWVQEVQKRGAGEIVLNMMNQDGVRNGYDLEQLKKVR' A
#
# COMPACT_ATOMS: atom_id res chain seq x y z
N ASP A 1 -5.74 7.44 23.16
CA ASP A 1 -5.77 5.96 23.06
C ASP A 1 -7.09 5.38 23.58
N ARG A 2 -8.19 5.56 22.84
CA ARG A 2 -9.55 5.16 23.30
C ARG A 2 -10.06 3.82 22.76
N PHE A 3 -9.38 3.25 21.77
CA PHE A 3 -9.68 1.96 21.18
C PHE A 3 -8.32 1.32 20.90
N GLY A 4 -8.10 0.06 21.28
CA GLY A 4 -6.81 -0.58 21.03
C GLY A 4 -6.44 -0.50 19.55
N VAL A 5 -5.14 -0.64 19.23
CA VAL A 5 -4.59 -0.62 17.85
C VAL A 5 -5.38 -1.46 16.84
N GLN A 6 -6.14 -2.44 17.33
CA GLN A 6 -7.00 -3.38 16.64
C GLN A 6 -8.22 -2.77 15.91
N CYS A 7 -8.56 -1.50 16.16
CA CYS A 7 -9.74 -0.86 15.55
C CYS A 7 -9.42 -0.02 14.30
N ILE A 8 -8.16 0.09 13.89
CA ILE A 8 -7.75 0.91 12.74
C ILE A 8 -7.19 0.00 11.65
N VAL A 9 -7.89 -0.01 10.51
CA VAL A 9 -7.46 -0.67 9.28
C VAL A 9 -6.98 0.40 8.30
N VAL A 10 -5.80 0.22 7.72
CA VAL A 10 -5.25 1.14 6.72
C VAL A 10 -5.19 0.44 5.37
N GLY A 11 -5.90 0.98 4.38
CA GLY A 11 -5.76 0.60 2.98
C GLY A 11 -4.58 1.33 2.34
N ILE A 12 -3.70 0.59 1.67
CA ILE A 12 -2.56 1.15 0.94
C ILE A 12 -2.63 0.67 -0.51
N ASP A 13 -2.84 1.60 -1.43
CA ASP A 13 -2.80 1.32 -2.86
C ASP A 13 -1.38 1.54 -3.39
N THR A 14 -0.73 0.44 -3.76
CA THR A 14 0.65 0.44 -4.25
C THR A 14 0.69 0.33 -5.76
N TRP A 15 1.66 1.03 -6.35
CA TRP A 15 2.09 0.83 -7.73
C TRP A 15 3.56 0.39 -7.76
N TYR A 16 3.85 -0.65 -8.53
CA TYR A 16 5.24 -1.05 -8.80
C TYR A 16 5.72 -0.41 -10.10
N ASP A 17 6.78 0.38 -9.97
CA ASP A 17 7.50 0.95 -11.10
C ASP A 17 8.60 -0.02 -11.55
N ALA A 18 8.44 -0.58 -12.74
CA ALA A 18 9.39 -1.53 -13.31
C ALA A 18 10.69 -0.89 -13.79
N GLU A 19 10.70 0.43 -14.06
CA GLU A 19 11.90 1.15 -14.50
C GLU A 19 12.84 1.40 -13.32
N THR A 20 12.29 1.74 -12.16
CA THR A 20 13.06 2.01 -10.93
C THR A 20 13.16 0.81 -10.00
N GLY A 21 12.31 -0.21 -10.18
CA GLY A 21 12.23 -1.40 -9.32
C GLY A 21 11.62 -1.10 -7.94
N LYS A 22 10.86 -0.01 -7.81
CA LYS A 22 10.35 0.50 -6.54
C LYS A 22 8.83 0.43 -6.43
N TYR A 23 8.35 0.39 -5.20
CA TYR A 23 6.93 0.41 -4.87
C TYR A 23 6.56 1.77 -4.30
N HIS A 24 5.58 2.44 -4.92
CA HIS A 24 5.11 3.75 -4.52
C HIS A 24 3.65 3.73 -4.08
N VAL A 25 3.33 4.53 -3.06
CA VAL A 25 1.95 4.69 -2.58
C VAL A 25 1.22 5.71 -3.46
N ASN A 26 0.00 5.36 -3.85
CA ASN A 26 -0.91 6.26 -4.56
C ASN A 26 -2.05 6.73 -3.66
N GLN A 27 -2.55 7.92 -3.98
CA GLN A 27 -3.71 8.52 -3.33
C GLN A 27 -4.76 8.93 -4.36
N TYR A 28 -6.01 9.05 -3.92
CA TYR A 28 -7.18 9.36 -4.76
C TYR A 28 -7.39 8.33 -5.88
N THR A 29 -7.12 7.08 -5.57
CA THR A 29 -7.35 5.92 -6.43
C THR A 29 -8.85 5.70 -6.67
N GLY A 30 -9.23 5.20 -7.84
CA GLY A 30 -10.63 5.04 -8.28
C GLY A 30 -11.10 6.04 -9.35
N ASP A 31 -10.30 7.07 -9.65
CA ASP A 31 -10.50 7.97 -10.78
C ASP A 31 -9.13 8.32 -11.37
N GLU A 32 -8.84 7.82 -12.57
CA GLU A 32 -7.55 7.97 -13.25
C GLU A 32 -7.11 9.43 -13.40
N SER A 33 -8.05 10.37 -13.51
CA SER A 33 -7.75 11.81 -13.63
C SER A 33 -7.26 12.44 -12.33
N ARG A 34 -7.49 11.77 -11.19
CA ARG A 34 -7.19 12.27 -9.84
C ARG A 34 -6.14 11.44 -9.11
N THR A 35 -5.85 10.22 -9.58
CA THR A 35 -4.78 9.38 -9.05
C THR A 35 -3.46 10.17 -9.02
N ARG A 36 -2.83 10.19 -7.85
CA ARG A 36 -1.53 10.84 -7.67
C ARG A 36 -0.57 9.92 -6.95
N VAL A 37 0.64 9.82 -7.50
CA VAL A 37 1.77 9.18 -6.84
C VAL A 37 2.23 10.08 -5.69
N THR A 38 2.35 9.50 -4.51
CA THR A 38 2.91 10.21 -3.35
C THR A 38 4.44 10.10 -3.34
N GLN A 39 5.08 10.87 -2.47
CA GLN A 39 6.53 10.76 -2.26
C GLN A 39 6.95 9.49 -1.49
N TRP A 40 5.99 8.70 -0.99
CA TRP A 40 6.27 7.59 -0.10
C TRP A 40 6.53 6.29 -0.88
N GLU A 41 7.61 5.61 -0.52
CA GLU A 41 7.75 4.20 -0.84
C GLU A 41 6.80 3.38 0.03
N THR A 42 6.24 2.30 -0.53
CA THR A 42 5.23 1.48 0.17
C THR A 42 5.72 0.95 1.50
N LEU A 43 6.97 0.49 1.57
CA LEU A 43 7.53 -0.08 2.81
C LEU A 43 7.70 0.96 3.91
N ASP A 44 8.16 2.16 3.56
CA ASP A 44 8.31 3.26 4.51
C ASP A 44 6.95 3.67 5.07
N TRP A 45 5.94 3.73 4.21
CA TRP A 45 4.57 4.06 4.62
C TRP A 45 3.97 2.98 5.52
N VAL A 46 4.17 1.71 5.21
CA VAL A 46 3.73 0.58 6.06
C VAL A 46 4.32 0.71 7.48
N GLN A 47 5.62 0.96 7.60
CA GLN A 47 6.25 1.12 8.91
C GLN A 47 5.71 2.34 9.65
N GLU A 48 5.48 3.44 8.94
CA GLU A 48 4.93 4.67 9.52
C GLU A 48 3.50 4.47 10.05
N VAL A 49 2.63 3.79 9.30
CA VAL A 49 1.25 3.55 9.75
C VAL A 49 1.16 2.55 10.91
N GLN A 50 2.06 1.55 10.95
CA GLN A 50 2.18 0.67 12.12
C GLN A 50 2.60 1.45 13.37
N LYS A 51 3.61 2.33 13.25
CA LYS A 51 4.05 3.20 14.37
C LYS A 51 2.94 4.13 14.85
N ARG A 52 2.06 4.56 13.95
CA ARG A 52 0.87 5.39 14.27
C ARG A 52 -0.28 4.60 14.89
N GLY A 53 -0.16 3.28 15.02
CA GLY A 53 -1.13 2.42 15.71
C GLY A 53 -2.15 1.74 14.80
N ALA A 54 -1.86 1.58 13.50
CA ALA A 54 -2.66 0.72 12.63
C ALA A 54 -2.56 -0.75 13.09
N GLY A 55 -3.69 -1.41 13.29
CA GLY A 55 -3.76 -2.82 13.70
C GLY A 55 -3.82 -3.79 12.53
N GLU A 56 -4.34 -3.35 11.39
CA GLU A 56 -4.39 -4.13 10.16
C GLU A 56 -4.04 -3.24 8.97
N ILE A 57 -3.32 -3.81 8.01
CA ILE A 57 -2.95 -3.15 6.77
C ILE A 57 -3.48 -4.00 5.62
N VAL A 58 -4.34 -3.39 4.80
CA VAL A 58 -4.83 -3.98 3.55
C VAL A 58 -3.99 -3.40 2.43
N LEU A 59 -3.12 -4.24 1.87
CA LEU A 59 -2.19 -3.84 0.82
C LEU A 59 -2.76 -4.25 -0.55
N ASN A 60 -3.02 -3.26 -1.40
CA ASN A 60 -3.47 -3.44 -2.78
C ASN A 60 -2.33 -3.14 -3.75
N MET A 61 -2.36 -3.78 -4.92
CA MET A 61 -1.38 -3.58 -5.98
C MET A 61 -2.07 -3.25 -7.30
N MET A 62 -2.09 -1.97 -7.65
CA MET A 62 -2.91 -1.44 -8.75
C MET A 62 -2.48 -1.96 -10.13
N ASN A 63 -1.19 -2.21 -10.36
CA ASN A 63 -0.69 -2.71 -11.64
C ASN A 63 -0.95 -4.21 -11.86
N GLN A 64 -1.30 -4.96 -10.82
CA GLN A 64 -1.73 -6.37 -10.91
C GLN A 64 -3.23 -6.55 -10.68
N ASP A 65 -3.92 -5.50 -10.25
CA ASP A 65 -5.35 -5.50 -10.05
C ASP A 65 -6.09 -5.73 -11.39
N GLY A 66 -7.04 -6.67 -11.39
CA GLY A 66 -7.77 -7.08 -12.59
C GLY A 66 -7.02 -8.01 -13.56
N VAL A 67 -5.70 -8.19 -13.45
CA VAL A 67 -4.90 -9.00 -14.39
C VAL A 67 -5.00 -10.52 -14.10
N ARG A 68 -5.64 -10.92 -13.00
CA ARG A 68 -5.82 -12.33 -12.55
C ARG A 68 -4.53 -13.15 -12.44
N ASN A 69 -3.36 -12.50 -12.37
CA ASN A 69 -2.05 -13.16 -12.27
C ASN A 69 -1.66 -13.56 -10.83
N GLY A 70 -2.57 -13.38 -9.86
CA GLY A 70 -2.32 -13.64 -8.45
C GLY A 70 -1.78 -12.41 -7.70
N TYR A 71 -1.44 -12.60 -6.43
CA TYR A 71 -0.87 -11.56 -5.57
C TYR A 71 0.64 -11.42 -5.78
N ASP A 72 1.19 -10.20 -5.59
CA ASP A 72 2.63 -9.99 -5.58
C ASP A 72 3.26 -10.55 -4.29
N LEU A 73 3.83 -11.74 -4.43
CA LEU A 73 4.52 -12.43 -3.34
C LEU A 73 5.82 -11.73 -2.92
N GLU A 74 6.48 -11.00 -3.82
CA GLU A 74 7.71 -10.28 -3.50
C GLU A 74 7.41 -9.06 -2.63
N GLN A 75 6.33 -8.34 -2.95
CA GLN A 75 5.82 -7.27 -2.11
C GLN A 75 5.44 -7.78 -0.72
N LEU A 76 4.68 -8.89 -0.65
CA LEU A 76 4.26 -9.47 0.63
C LEU A 76 5.44 -9.97 1.48
N LYS A 77 6.48 -10.55 0.86
CA LYS A 77 7.72 -10.95 1.56
C LYS A 77 8.47 -9.76 2.14
N LYS A 78 8.44 -8.59 1.49
CA LYS A 78 9.13 -7.38 1.97
C LYS A 78 8.39 -6.68 3.12
N VAL A 79 7.08 -6.90 3.24
CA VAL A 79 6.22 -6.29 4.26
C VAL A 79 6.15 -7.11 5.55
N ARG A 80 6.33 -8.43 5.47
CA ARG A 80 6.42 -9.34 6.63
C ARG A 80 7.75 -9.20 7.37
#